data_AF-A0A9Q6ID71-F1
#
_entry.id   AF-A0A9Q6ID71-F1
#
_cell.length_a   1.000
_cell.length_b   1.000
_cell.length_c   1.000
_cell.angle_alpha   90.00
_cell.angle_beta   90.00
_cell.angle_gamma   90.00
#
_symmetry.space_group_name_H-M   'P 1'
#
loop_
_entity.id
_entity.type
_entity.pdbx_description
1 polymer ?
#
loop_
_entity_poly.entity_id
_entity_poly.type
_entity_poly.pdbx_seq_one_letter_code
_entity_poly.pdbx_strand_id
1 'polypeptide(L)'
;MLFGVCLLSLAGCVSSPDTSFTQATPGCKAATAEVNGKPVTTQFCIKTIAFKPSQYRVTVNDQVLFTGTDYQRVAFTKAIKEGLAKGTCNELIELQGSGSTTVPLNELPTELVAGCRITADAAGNTQAFSKDDACDKVFYKSLAPLLGKVMPAEVARQCSVTVGEQTVFDQRFNF
;
A
#
# COMPACT_ATOMS: atom_id res chain seq x y z
N MET A 1 -34.37 -22.92 -50.20
CA MET A 1 -34.47 -22.69 -48.75
C MET A 1 -33.06 -22.73 -48.19
N LEU A 2 -32.42 -21.58 -47.97
CA LEU A 2 -31.10 -21.49 -47.32
C LEU A 2 -31.31 -21.23 -45.83
N PHE A 3 -30.96 -22.21 -45.00
CA PHE A 3 -30.92 -22.07 -43.55
C PHE A 3 -29.66 -21.27 -43.17
N GLY A 4 -29.86 -20.01 -42.76
CA GLY A 4 -28.82 -19.18 -42.17
C GLY A 4 -28.58 -19.58 -40.72
N VAL A 5 -27.39 -20.14 -40.44
CA VAL A 5 -26.91 -20.39 -39.09
C VAL A 5 -26.26 -19.11 -38.59
N CYS A 6 -26.93 -18.39 -37.71
CA CYS A 6 -26.38 -17.25 -37.00
C CYS A 6 -25.48 -17.78 -35.87
N LEU A 7 -24.17 -17.86 -36.14
CA LEU A 7 -23.14 -18.11 -35.13
C LEU A 7 -23.08 -16.89 -34.20
N LEU A 8 -23.76 -16.99 -33.06
CA LEU A 8 -23.59 -16.09 -31.92
C LEU A 8 -22.20 -16.33 -31.32
N SER A 9 -21.21 -15.58 -31.81
CA SER A 9 -19.92 -15.44 -31.16
C SER A 9 -20.13 -14.71 -29.82
N LEU A 10 -20.24 -15.49 -28.75
CA LEU A 10 -19.99 -15.06 -27.37
C LEU A 10 -18.51 -14.68 -27.26
N ALA A 11 -18.15 -13.51 -27.80
CA ALA A 11 -16.94 -12.83 -27.43
C ALA A 11 -17.15 -12.29 -26.00
N GLY A 12 -16.98 -13.17 -25.01
CA GLY A 12 -16.74 -12.74 -23.65
C GLY A 12 -15.53 -11.83 -23.70
N CYS A 13 -15.72 -10.55 -23.42
CA CYS A 13 -14.63 -9.62 -23.19
C CYS A 13 -13.89 -10.10 -21.93
N VAL A 14 -12.99 -11.06 -22.08
CA VAL A 14 -11.88 -11.25 -21.15
C VAL A 14 -11.18 -9.90 -21.13
N SER A 15 -11.34 -9.19 -20.03
CA SER A 15 -10.63 -7.96 -19.78
C SER A 15 -9.15 -8.33 -19.86
N SER A 16 -8.45 -7.86 -20.89
CA SER A 16 -7.03 -8.15 -21.05
C SER A 16 -6.32 -7.85 -19.73
N PRO A 17 -5.53 -8.80 -19.18
CA PRO A 17 -4.83 -8.58 -17.94
C PRO A 17 -3.95 -7.33 -18.11
N ASP A 18 -4.09 -6.37 -17.19
CA ASP A 18 -3.28 -5.16 -17.19
C ASP A 18 -1.83 -5.55 -16.89
N THR A 19 -1.01 -5.65 -17.95
CA THR A 19 0.39 -6.06 -17.86
C THR A 19 1.31 -4.93 -17.42
N SER A 20 0.79 -3.72 -17.19
CA SER A 20 1.60 -2.55 -16.85
C SER A 20 2.39 -2.70 -15.55
N PHE A 21 2.00 -3.67 -14.69
CA PHE A 21 2.65 -4.01 -13.42
C PHE A 21 3.51 -5.30 -13.45
N THR A 22 3.50 -6.06 -14.55
CA THR A 22 4.18 -7.38 -14.62
C THR A 22 5.71 -7.28 -14.46
N GLN A 23 6.30 -6.15 -14.83
CA GLN A 23 7.73 -5.86 -14.67
C GLN A 23 7.99 -4.66 -13.74
N ALA A 24 6.97 -4.25 -12.98
CA ALA A 24 7.12 -3.14 -12.05
C ALA A 24 7.89 -3.59 -10.81
N THR A 25 8.73 -2.70 -10.28
CA THR A 25 9.25 -2.80 -8.92
C THR A 25 8.42 -1.86 -8.06
N PRO A 26 7.85 -2.32 -6.93
CA PRO A 26 7.97 -3.64 -6.33
C PRO A 26 6.98 -4.68 -6.91
N GLY A 27 6.06 -4.28 -7.79
CA GLY A 27 5.22 -5.18 -8.56
C GLY A 27 3.93 -5.56 -7.86
N CYS A 28 3.38 -6.73 -8.20
CA CYS A 28 2.13 -7.25 -7.63
C CYS A 28 2.40 -8.33 -6.58
N LYS A 29 1.63 -8.29 -5.49
CA LYS A 29 1.46 -9.41 -4.56
C LYS A 29 0.01 -9.82 -4.53
N ALA A 30 -0.24 -11.11 -4.33
CA ALA A 30 -1.57 -11.66 -4.17
C ALA A 30 -1.66 -12.49 -2.89
N ALA A 31 -2.83 -12.47 -2.27
CA ALA A 31 -3.17 -13.33 -1.13
C ALA A 31 -4.62 -13.80 -1.29
N THR A 32 -4.90 -14.99 -0.78
CA THR A 32 -6.25 -15.54 -0.72
C THR A 32 -6.58 -15.84 0.73
N ALA A 33 -7.74 -15.36 1.19
CA ALA A 33 -8.28 -15.64 2.52
C ALA A 33 -9.74 -16.06 2.37
N GLU A 34 -10.30 -16.71 3.39
CA GLU A 34 -11.73 -17.05 3.39
C GLU A 34 -12.56 -15.96 4.08
N VAL A 35 -13.64 -15.53 3.43
CA VAL A 35 -14.66 -14.65 4.00
C VAL A 35 -16.02 -15.33 3.92
N ASN A 36 -16.63 -15.57 5.09
CA ASN A 36 -17.90 -16.30 5.19
C ASN A 36 -17.89 -17.64 4.44
N GLY A 37 -16.78 -18.39 4.54
CA GLY A 37 -16.60 -19.69 3.88
C GLY A 37 -16.42 -19.62 2.36
N LYS A 38 -16.12 -18.43 1.80
CA LYS A 38 -15.81 -18.26 0.37
C LYS A 38 -14.40 -17.71 0.20
N PRO A 39 -13.62 -18.21 -0.77
CA PRO A 39 -12.31 -17.64 -1.05
C PRO A 39 -12.44 -16.21 -1.59
N VAL A 40 -11.60 -15.34 -1.06
CA VAL A 40 -11.43 -13.95 -1.46
C VAL A 40 -9.96 -13.77 -1.84
N THR A 41 -9.70 -13.63 -3.13
CA THR A 41 -8.36 -13.39 -3.66
C THR A 41 -8.16 -11.90 -3.88
N THR A 42 -7.17 -11.33 -3.18
CA THR A 42 -6.78 -9.94 -3.33
C THR A 42 -5.46 -9.86 -4.08
N GLN A 43 -5.37 -8.97 -5.07
CA GLN A 43 -4.11 -8.60 -5.70
C GLN A 43 -3.86 -7.10 -5.49
N PHE A 44 -2.68 -6.76 -4.97
CA PHE A 44 -2.25 -5.39 -4.76
C PHE A 44 -0.98 -5.17 -5.57
N CYS A 45 -0.98 -4.16 -6.43
CA CYS A 45 0.12 -3.85 -7.32
C CYS A 45 0.61 -2.43 -7.08
N ILE A 46 1.93 -2.26 -7.02
CA ILE A 46 2.62 -0.97 -6.95
C ILE A 46 3.64 -0.90 -8.08
N LYS A 47 3.68 0.24 -8.75
CA LYS A 47 4.68 0.56 -9.75
C LYS A 47 5.33 1.89 -9.44
N THR A 48 6.56 1.84 -8.95
CA THR A 48 7.37 3.03 -8.73
C THR A 48 7.83 3.60 -10.07
N ILE A 49 7.80 4.92 -10.21
CA ILE A 49 8.25 5.63 -11.39
C ILE A 49 9.23 6.71 -10.95
N ALA A 50 10.45 6.71 -11.49
CA ALA A 50 11.46 7.71 -11.10
C ALA A 50 10.91 9.13 -11.32
N PHE A 51 11.02 9.97 -10.28
CA PHE A 51 10.56 11.36 -10.25
C PHE A 51 9.06 11.56 -10.51
N LYS A 52 8.24 10.51 -10.37
CA LYS A 52 6.78 10.59 -10.47
C LYS A 52 6.14 9.77 -9.35
N PRO A 53 4.89 10.07 -8.99
CA PRO A 53 4.13 9.24 -8.07
C PRO A 53 4.03 7.80 -8.53
N SER A 54 4.10 6.89 -7.56
CA SER A 54 3.91 5.48 -7.83
C SER A 54 2.48 5.24 -8.26
N GLN A 55 2.28 4.28 -9.14
CA GLN A 55 0.95 3.85 -9.57
C GLN A 55 0.52 2.65 -8.75
N TYR A 56 -0.78 2.56 -8.49
CA TYR A 56 -1.36 1.53 -7.65
C TYR A 56 -2.58 0.93 -8.33
N ARG A 57 -2.75 -0.38 -8.19
CA ARG A 57 -3.96 -1.10 -8.60
C ARG A 57 -4.28 -2.17 -7.57
N VAL A 58 -5.55 -2.25 -7.18
CA VAL A 58 -6.04 -3.24 -6.23
C VAL A 58 -7.25 -3.95 -6.81
N THR A 59 -7.22 -5.28 -6.80
CA THR A 59 -8.37 -6.11 -7.15
C THR A 59 -8.73 -7.06 -6.02
N VAL A 60 -10.02 -7.36 -5.90
CA VAL A 60 -10.55 -8.43 -5.05
C VAL A 60 -11.48 -9.28 -5.91
N ASN A 61 -11.23 -10.58 -6.00
CA ASN A 61 -11.96 -11.51 -6.89
C ASN A 61 -12.12 -10.94 -8.31
N ASP A 62 -11.01 -10.45 -8.88
CA ASP A 62 -10.90 -9.80 -10.20
C ASP A 62 -11.66 -8.47 -10.36
N GLN A 63 -12.40 -8.02 -9.36
CA GLN A 63 -13.02 -6.69 -9.35
C GLN A 63 -12.01 -5.63 -8.94
N VAL A 64 -11.79 -4.62 -9.79
CA VAL A 64 -10.94 -3.46 -9.47
C VAL A 64 -11.60 -2.63 -8.36
N LEU A 65 -10.91 -2.51 -7.22
CA LEU A 65 -11.35 -1.69 -6.09
C LEU A 65 -10.70 -0.33 -6.07
N PHE A 66 -9.45 -0.24 -6.52
CA PHE A 66 -8.69 1.00 -6.56
C PHE A 66 -7.75 1.02 -7.76
N THR A 67 -7.67 2.19 -8.41
CA THR A 67 -6.63 2.55 -9.36
C THR A 67 -6.27 4.00 -9.09
N GLY A 68 -4.99 4.30 -8.88
CA GLY A 68 -4.58 5.65 -8.51
C GLY A 68 -3.08 5.82 -8.37
N THR A 69 -2.68 6.93 -7.74
CA THR A 69 -1.29 7.29 -7.47
C THR A 69 -1.11 7.72 -6.02
N ASP A 70 0.12 7.74 -5.52
CA ASP A 70 0.45 8.24 -4.17
C ASP A 70 0.57 9.78 -4.06
N TYR A 71 0.16 10.55 -5.09
CA TYR A 71 -0.13 11.98 -4.89
C TYR A 71 -1.16 12.20 -3.77
N GLN A 72 -2.07 11.25 -3.60
CA GLN A 72 -3.02 11.18 -2.51
C GLN A 72 -2.75 9.88 -1.74
N ARG A 73 -3.06 9.87 -0.43
CA ARG A 73 -2.96 8.64 0.36
C ARG A 73 -3.75 7.51 -0.31
N VAL A 74 -3.12 6.35 -0.47
CA VAL A 74 -3.78 5.16 -1.00
C VAL A 74 -4.72 4.63 0.08
N ALA A 75 -5.97 5.07 0.02
CA ALA A 75 -7.04 4.62 0.89
C ALA A 75 -8.33 4.51 0.07
N PHE A 76 -9.08 3.43 0.27
CA PHE A 76 -10.33 3.22 -0.45
C PHE A 76 -11.35 2.47 0.39
N THR A 77 -12.62 2.66 0.05
CA THR A 77 -13.74 1.91 0.58
C THR A 77 -14.73 1.65 -0.55
N LYS A 78 -15.08 0.39 -0.78
CA LYS A 78 -15.95 -0.02 -1.88
C LYS A 78 -16.79 -1.23 -1.49
N ALA A 79 -18.08 -1.19 -1.79
CA ALA A 79 -18.95 -2.35 -1.61
C ALA A 79 -18.69 -3.37 -2.73
N ILE A 80 -18.51 -4.63 -2.33
CA ILE A 80 -18.41 -5.80 -3.20
C ILE A 80 -19.41 -6.87 -2.75
N LYS A 81 -19.52 -7.96 -3.51
CA LYS A 81 -20.46 -9.05 -3.22
C LYS A 81 -20.23 -9.69 -1.85
N GLU A 82 -18.97 -9.76 -1.42
CA GLU A 82 -18.51 -10.38 -0.18
C GLU A 82 -18.61 -9.45 1.04
N GLY A 83 -18.85 -8.16 0.83
CA GLY A 83 -19.01 -7.17 1.89
C GLY A 83 -18.44 -5.79 1.55
N LEU A 84 -18.32 -4.93 2.56
CA LEU A 84 -17.63 -3.66 2.43
C LEU A 84 -16.12 -3.90 2.43
N ALA A 85 -15.46 -3.68 1.29
CA ALA A 85 -14.02 -3.74 1.18
C ALA A 85 -13.40 -2.39 1.54
N LYS A 86 -12.36 -2.39 2.36
CA LYS A 86 -11.55 -1.23 2.68
C LYS A 86 -10.09 -1.58 2.47
N GLY A 87 -9.28 -0.63 2.04
CA GLY A 87 -7.85 -0.87 1.97
C GLY A 87 -7.05 0.40 2.12
N THR A 88 -5.81 0.21 2.57
CA THR A 88 -4.83 1.27 2.76
C THR A 88 -3.47 0.81 2.29
N CYS A 89 -2.62 1.74 1.87
CA CYS A 89 -1.21 1.46 1.71
C CYS A 89 -0.35 2.63 2.19
N ASN A 90 0.32 2.42 3.32
CA ASN A 90 1.08 3.45 4.02
C ASN A 90 2.57 3.29 3.81
N GLU A 91 3.28 4.42 3.77
CA GLU A 91 4.74 4.48 3.78
C GLU A 91 5.28 3.86 5.06
N LEU A 92 6.33 3.06 4.94
CA LEU A 92 7.17 2.64 6.05
C LEU A 92 8.45 3.48 5.99
N ILE A 93 8.62 4.33 6.99
CA ILE A 93 9.69 5.32 7.05
C ILE A 93 10.75 4.87 8.05
N GLU A 94 12.02 4.96 7.63
CA GLU A 94 13.17 4.95 8.52
C GLU A 94 13.73 6.37 8.64
N LEU A 95 14.11 6.77 9.86
CA LEU A 95 14.81 8.02 10.10
C LEU A 95 16.30 7.75 10.10
N GLN A 96 17.00 8.40 9.18
CA GLN A 96 18.43 8.23 8.95
C GLN A 96 19.19 9.47 9.38
N GLY A 97 20.21 9.28 10.22
CA GLY A 97 21.19 10.28 10.59
C GLY A 97 22.26 10.46 9.52
N SER A 98 23.32 11.20 9.88
CA SER A 98 24.49 11.37 9.01
C SER A 98 25.11 10.02 8.64
N GLY A 99 25.41 9.82 7.35
CA GLY A 99 25.97 8.58 6.85
C GLY A 99 24.98 7.40 6.82
N SER A 100 23.67 7.67 6.77
CA SER A 100 22.61 6.63 6.77
C SER A 100 22.62 5.73 8.01
N THR A 101 23.01 6.32 9.15
CA THR A 101 22.96 5.66 10.46
C THR A 101 21.55 5.73 11.05
N THR A 102 21.18 4.77 11.89
CA THR A 102 19.91 4.83 12.61
C THR A 102 19.95 5.95 13.66
N VAL A 103 18.82 6.64 13.86
CA VAL A 103 18.73 7.76 14.81
C VAL A 103 18.34 7.24 16.20
N PRO A 104 18.98 7.67 17.28
CA PRO A 104 18.52 7.36 18.64
C PRO A 104 17.11 7.92 18.91
N LEU A 105 16.22 7.13 19.51
CA LEU A 105 14.83 7.54 19.74
C LEU A 105 14.73 8.79 20.64
N ASN A 106 15.64 8.93 21.60
CA ASN A 106 15.69 10.05 22.54
C ASN A 106 16.16 11.38 21.90
N GLU A 107 16.67 11.35 20.67
CA GLU A 107 17.00 12.55 19.90
C GLU A 107 15.81 13.09 19.09
N LEU A 108 14.71 12.33 19.04
CA LEU A 108 13.50 12.74 18.33
C LEU A 108 12.56 13.57 19.21
N PRO A 109 11.87 14.57 18.63
CA PRO A 109 10.79 15.29 19.29
C PRO A 109 9.70 14.33 19.79
N THR A 110 9.23 14.56 21.01
CA THR A 110 8.17 13.75 21.63
C THR A 110 6.87 13.75 20.82
N GLU A 111 6.53 14.88 20.18
CA GLU A 111 5.37 15.00 19.27
C GLU A 111 5.50 14.05 18.07
N LEU A 112 6.72 13.92 17.51
CA LEU A 112 7.00 13.00 16.40
C LEU A 112 6.88 11.54 16.87
N VAL A 113 7.53 11.20 17.98
CA VAL A 113 7.53 9.84 18.53
C VAL A 113 6.10 9.38 18.83
N ALA A 114 5.30 10.22 19.50
CA ALA A 114 3.93 9.90 19.86
C ALA A 114 3.00 9.84 18.64
N GLY A 115 3.05 10.85 17.76
CA GLY A 115 2.15 10.92 16.60
C GLY A 115 2.42 9.84 15.56
N CYS A 116 3.67 9.42 15.40
CA CYS A 116 4.07 8.37 14.47
C CYS A 116 4.28 6.99 15.13
N ARG A 117 4.03 6.87 16.44
CA ARG A 117 4.17 5.62 17.21
C ARG A 117 5.56 4.98 17.01
N ILE A 118 6.60 5.81 16.99
CA ILE A 118 7.98 5.36 16.73
C ILE A 118 8.46 4.57 17.94
N THR A 119 8.98 3.37 17.70
CA THR A 119 9.56 2.50 18.73
C THR A 119 11.07 2.44 18.60
N ALA A 120 11.74 2.08 19.69
CA ALA A 120 13.17 1.81 19.70
C ALA A 120 13.44 0.31 19.59
N ASP A 121 14.57 -0.06 19.00
CA ASP A 121 15.16 -1.39 19.10
C ASP A 121 15.82 -1.61 20.48
N ALA A 122 16.45 -2.77 20.68
CA ALA A 122 17.16 -3.09 21.92
C ALA A 122 18.37 -2.17 22.21
N ALA A 123 18.90 -1.49 21.20
CA ALA A 123 20.01 -0.54 21.33
C ALA A 123 19.53 0.91 21.54
N GLY A 124 18.21 1.15 21.55
CA GLY A 124 17.64 2.49 21.71
C GLY A 124 17.46 3.27 20.41
N ASN A 125 17.73 2.65 19.25
CA ASN A 125 17.60 3.30 17.95
C ASN A 125 16.20 3.18 17.39
N THR A 126 15.78 4.17 16.62
CA THR A 126 14.47 4.21 15.97
C THR A 126 14.32 3.04 15.00
N GLN A 127 13.19 2.34 15.09
CA GLN A 127 12.77 1.36 14.10
C GLN A 127 11.95 2.03 12.99
N ALA A 128 11.81 1.33 11.86
CA ALA A 128 10.91 1.75 10.80
C ALA A 128 9.46 1.84 11.30
N PHE A 129 8.73 2.87 10.92
CA PHE A 129 7.35 3.11 11.38
C PHE A 129 6.43 3.47 10.22
N SER A 130 5.13 3.24 10.41
CA SER A 130 4.13 3.57 9.40
C SER A 130 3.76 5.06 9.46
N LYS A 131 3.88 5.75 8.32
CA LYS A 131 3.37 7.12 8.17
C LYS A 131 1.90 7.09 7.77
N ASP A 132 1.06 6.79 8.76
CA ASP A 132 -0.40 6.80 8.66
C ASP A 132 -1.01 8.22 8.83
N ASP A 133 -2.34 8.33 8.79
CA ASP A 133 -3.07 9.60 8.92
C ASP A 133 -2.75 10.39 10.20
N ALA A 134 -2.42 9.70 11.30
CA ALA A 134 -2.08 10.35 12.55
C ALA A 134 -0.65 10.90 12.50
N CYS A 135 0.29 10.09 12.00
CA CYS A 135 1.67 10.49 11.82
C CYS A 135 1.80 11.69 10.87
N ASP A 136 1.11 11.65 9.73
CA ASP A 136 1.22 12.64 8.65
C ASP A 136 0.87 14.07 9.11
N LYS A 137 -0.04 14.21 10.09
CA LYS A 137 -0.42 15.51 10.67
C LYS A 137 0.70 16.21 11.43
N VAL A 138 1.63 15.44 12.01
CA VAL A 138 2.71 15.97 12.85
C VAL A 138 4.08 15.81 12.21
N PHE A 139 4.21 14.91 11.22
CA PHE A 139 5.47 14.41 10.70
C PHE A 139 6.41 15.53 10.25
N TYR A 140 6.02 16.30 9.22
CA TYR A 140 6.90 17.34 8.67
C TYR A 140 7.11 18.51 9.63
N LYS A 141 6.08 18.89 10.40
CA LYS A 141 6.20 19.94 11.44
C LYS A 141 7.24 19.55 12.49
N SER A 142 7.18 18.31 12.97
CA SER A 142 8.07 17.83 14.03
C SER A 142 9.45 17.45 13.50
N LEU A 143 9.57 17.09 12.22
CA LEU A 143 10.86 16.80 11.59
C LEU A 143 11.61 18.08 11.16
N ALA A 144 10.91 19.19 10.93
CA ALA A 144 11.51 20.45 10.48
C ALA A 144 12.73 20.92 11.30
N PRO A 145 12.74 20.85 12.65
CA PRO A 145 13.92 21.24 13.44
C PRO A 145 15.14 20.32 13.28
N LEU A 146 14.95 19.12 12.72
CA LEU A 146 15.99 18.11 12.52
C LEU A 146 16.52 18.06 11.08
N LEU A 147 15.97 18.88 10.18
CA LEU A 147 16.39 18.91 8.78
C LEU A 147 17.90 19.20 8.67
N GLY A 148 18.58 18.41 7.84
CA GLY A 148 20.04 18.44 7.68
C GLY A 148 20.80 17.51 8.63
N LYS A 149 20.16 16.99 9.68
CA LYS A 149 20.71 15.95 10.57
C LYS A 149 20.01 14.62 10.40
N VAL A 150 18.68 14.67 10.28
CA VAL A 150 17.82 13.50 10.11
C VAL A 150 17.11 13.61 8.76
N MET A 151 17.16 12.54 7.98
CA MET A 151 16.48 12.40 6.71
C MET A 151 15.50 11.22 6.78
N PRO A 152 14.24 11.39 6.37
CA PRO A 152 13.32 10.28 6.26
C PRO A 152 13.57 9.52 4.96
N ALA A 153 13.70 8.21 5.06
CA ALA A 153 13.80 7.31 3.92
C ALA A 153 12.58 6.38 3.91
N GLU A 154 11.86 6.34 2.78
CA GLU A 154 10.84 5.32 2.58
C GLU A 154 11.53 4.01 2.19
N VAL A 155 11.39 3.00 3.04
CA VAL A 155 12.04 1.68 2.84
C VAL A 155 11.08 0.61 2.36
N ALA A 156 9.78 0.84 2.54
CA ALA A 156 8.73 -0.05 2.09
C ALA A 156 7.37 0.65 2.11
N ARG A 157 6.36 -0.02 1.56
CA ARG A 157 4.95 0.25 1.84
C ARG A 157 4.33 -0.93 2.58
N GLN A 158 3.50 -0.66 3.59
CA GLN A 158 2.62 -1.65 4.21
C GLN A 158 1.21 -1.48 3.62
N CYS A 159 0.76 -2.45 2.83
CA CYS A 159 -0.58 -2.42 2.24
C CYS A 159 -1.48 -3.48 2.89
N SER A 160 -2.72 -3.08 3.18
CA SER A 160 -3.74 -3.95 3.75
C SER A 160 -5.08 -3.80 3.06
N VAL A 161 -5.86 -4.88 3.02
CA VAL A 161 -7.25 -4.92 2.55
C VAL A 161 -8.07 -5.75 3.52
N THR A 162 -9.21 -5.21 3.94
CA THR A 162 -10.23 -5.90 4.73
C THR A 162 -11.51 -6.02 3.92
N VAL A 163 -12.23 -7.13 4.06
CA VAL A 163 -13.59 -7.29 3.53
C VAL A 163 -14.51 -7.61 4.71
N GLY A 164 -15.48 -6.73 4.97
CA GLY A 164 -16.21 -6.74 6.24
C GLY A 164 -15.24 -6.45 7.39
N GLU A 165 -15.13 -7.39 8.33
CA GLU A 165 -14.24 -7.30 9.49
C GLU A 165 -12.96 -8.14 9.33
N GLN A 166 -12.80 -8.85 8.21
CA GLN A 166 -11.71 -9.80 8.01
C GLN A 166 -10.61 -9.20 7.14
N THR A 167 -9.37 -9.30 7.59
CA THR A 167 -8.19 -8.96 6.80
C THR A 167 -7.95 -10.04 5.75
N VAL A 168 -8.06 -9.67 4.48
CA VAL A 168 -7.88 -10.57 3.33
C VAL A 168 -6.54 -10.36 2.62
N PHE A 169 -5.84 -9.27 2.95
CA PHE A 169 -4.51 -8.96 2.46
C PHE A 169 -3.80 -8.09 3.49
N ASP A 170 -2.56 -8.44 3.83
CA ASP A 170 -1.68 -7.62 4.65
C ASP A 170 -0.23 -7.96 4.28
N GLN A 171 0.40 -7.10 3.48
CA GLN A 171 1.72 -7.38 2.90
C GLN A 171 2.58 -6.11 2.80
N ARG A 172 3.87 -6.30 3.06
CA ARG A 172 4.91 -5.30 2.88
C ARG A 172 5.50 -5.35 1.47
N PHE A 173 5.68 -4.21 0.82
CA PHE A 173 6.37 -4.05 -0.47
C PHE A 173 7.68 -3.28 -0.24
N ASN A 174 8.82 -3.91 -0.49
CA ASN A 174 10.15 -3.28 -0.33
C ASN A 174 10.59 -2.63 -1.64
N PHE A 175 11.25 -1.47 -1.56
CA PHE A 175 11.81 -0.76 -2.72
C PHE A 175 13.33 -0.91 -2.82
#